data_AF-A0AA96FYI3-F1
#
_entry.id   AF-A0AA96FYI3-F1
#
_cell.length_a   1.000
_cell.length_b   1.000
_cell.length_c   1.000
_cell.angle_alpha   90.00
_cell.angle_beta   90.00
_cell.angle_gamma   90.00
#
_symmetry.space_group_name_H-M   'P 1'
#
loop_
_entity.id
_entity.type
_entity.pdbx_description
1 polymer ?
#
loop_
_entity_poly.entity_id
_entity_poly.type
_entity_poly.pdbx_seq_one_letter_code
_entity_poly.pdbx_strand_id
1 'polypeptide(L)'
;MDAPVAFDFPPINRLHRSRITKIHSVTHPTVRPAPIGDAALDYCLAHHVLEGSETAARSNDSALFDWYAANPDAGATSKLTPTIVGPRVILSPDPADLPRSPISETPYYVLRPEAVQAPLGLRSLAVSAYSIAAGNGFADLLAGHAVVACLLHTKRLGDTLDSWTITRLPGTIYVDHVGDPIVLARDLIHEAGHNWLNDALTATACKLSDAEHFYSPWKQIDRPAFGFLHACWAFPLTMIYTARVLARTDGDRHDYLTAYLDQQRCLLANTAISHARALRLITHDGLRTRLHSVYLQALAL
;
A
#
# COMPACT_ATOMS: atom_id res chain seq x y z
N MET A 1 -24.76 12.43 1.85
CA MET A 1 -23.99 11.17 1.90
C MET A 1 -23.14 11.13 0.65
N ASP A 2 -21.84 11.32 0.79
CA ASP A 2 -20.93 11.27 -0.35
C ASP A 2 -20.88 9.85 -0.92
N ALA A 3 -20.77 9.74 -2.24
CA ALA A 3 -20.62 8.45 -2.88
C ALA A 3 -19.34 7.76 -2.36
N PRO A 4 -19.39 6.45 -2.05
CA PRO A 4 -18.21 5.69 -1.65
C PRO A 4 -17.20 5.66 -2.80
N VAL A 5 -15.91 5.73 -2.47
CA VAL A 5 -14.84 5.57 -3.45
C VAL A 5 -14.84 4.10 -3.88
N ALA A 6 -15.15 3.84 -5.15
CA ALA A 6 -15.07 2.48 -5.68
C ALA A 6 -13.58 2.12 -5.84
N PHE A 7 -13.14 1.02 -5.23
CA PHE A 7 -11.78 0.49 -5.42
C PHE A 7 -11.74 -0.78 -6.27
N ASP A 8 -12.87 -1.47 -6.43
CA ASP A 8 -12.95 -2.59 -7.37
C ASP A 8 -12.64 -2.13 -8.79
N PHE A 9 -11.63 -2.75 -9.38
CA PHE A 9 -11.15 -2.45 -10.72
C PHE A 9 -10.76 -3.75 -11.43
N PRO A 10 -11.65 -4.32 -12.28
CA PRO A 10 -11.45 -5.63 -12.89
C PRO A 10 -10.10 -5.87 -13.58
N PRO A 11 -9.43 -4.86 -14.21
CA PRO A 11 -8.07 -5.04 -14.71
C PRO A 11 -7.07 -5.51 -13.63
N ILE A 12 -7.13 -4.97 -12.41
CA ILE A 12 -6.26 -5.37 -11.29
C ILE A 12 -6.51 -6.84 -10.92
N ASN A 13 -7.78 -7.23 -10.78
CA ASN A 13 -8.13 -8.63 -10.45
C ASN A 13 -7.59 -9.63 -11.49
N ARG A 14 -7.59 -9.26 -12.79
CA ARG A 14 -6.98 -10.08 -13.84
C ARG A 14 -5.45 -10.08 -13.77
N LEU A 15 -4.84 -8.94 -13.47
CA LEU A 15 -3.40 -8.81 -13.26
C LEU A 15 -2.93 -9.74 -12.13
N HIS A 16 -3.57 -9.67 -10.96
CA HIS A 16 -3.25 -10.49 -9.79
C HIS A 16 -3.25 -11.98 -10.14
N ARG A 17 -4.36 -12.49 -10.71
CA ARG A 17 -4.46 -13.92 -11.11
C ARG A 17 -3.41 -14.32 -12.15
N SER A 18 -3.15 -13.46 -13.12
CA SER A 18 -2.14 -13.71 -14.16
C SER A 18 -0.73 -13.76 -13.57
N ARG A 19 -0.41 -12.84 -12.66
CA ARG A 19 0.91 -12.77 -12.00
C ARG A 19 1.13 -13.92 -11.05
N ILE A 20 0.14 -14.29 -10.23
CA ILE A 20 0.20 -15.50 -9.38
C ILE A 20 0.58 -16.71 -10.23
N THR A 21 -0.14 -16.94 -11.34
CA THR A 21 0.10 -18.09 -12.23
C THR A 21 1.52 -18.07 -12.80
N LYS A 22 2.00 -16.91 -13.26
CA LYS A 22 3.36 -16.75 -13.83
C LYS A 22 4.44 -16.98 -12.77
N ILE A 23 4.28 -16.41 -11.58
CA ILE A 23 5.24 -16.56 -10.49
C ILE A 23 5.33 -18.03 -10.09
N HIS A 24 4.19 -18.68 -9.84
CA HIS A 24 4.17 -20.09 -9.47
C HIS A 24 4.76 -20.99 -10.55
N SER A 25 4.62 -20.66 -11.83
CA SER A 25 5.25 -21.45 -12.91
C SER A 25 6.78 -21.40 -12.88
N VAL A 26 7.36 -20.36 -12.27
CA VAL A 26 8.82 -20.18 -12.12
C VAL A 26 9.30 -20.75 -10.79
N THR A 27 8.57 -20.51 -9.69
CA THR A 27 8.98 -20.92 -8.34
C THR A 27 8.56 -22.34 -7.97
N HIS A 28 7.52 -22.88 -8.61
CA HIS A 28 6.98 -24.23 -8.38
C HIS A 28 6.61 -24.93 -9.70
N PRO A 29 7.57 -25.26 -10.58
CA PRO A 29 7.28 -25.77 -11.92
C PRO A 29 6.57 -27.13 -11.93
N THR A 30 6.68 -27.89 -10.85
CA THR A 30 6.16 -29.27 -10.75
C THR A 30 4.83 -29.38 -10.01
N VAL A 31 4.44 -28.38 -9.23
CA VAL A 31 3.25 -28.42 -8.37
C VAL A 31 2.57 -27.05 -8.42
N ARG A 32 1.27 -27.02 -8.75
CA ARG A 32 0.49 -25.79 -8.66
C ARG A 32 0.01 -25.61 -7.21
N PRO A 33 0.43 -24.56 -6.48
CA PRO A 33 -0.08 -24.30 -5.15
C PRO A 33 -1.59 -24.10 -5.15
N ALA A 34 -2.27 -24.63 -4.12
CA ALA A 34 -3.66 -24.29 -3.85
C ALA A 34 -3.75 -22.81 -3.40
N PRO A 35 -4.84 -22.10 -3.71
CA PRO A 35 -5.10 -20.77 -3.15
C PRO A 35 -5.08 -20.83 -1.61
N ILE A 36 -4.40 -19.87 -0.99
CA ILE A 36 -4.30 -19.79 0.48
C ILE A 36 -5.47 -18.95 1.02
N GLY A 37 -5.85 -17.91 0.29
CA GLY A 37 -6.99 -17.07 0.63
C GLY A 37 -7.59 -16.39 -0.58
N ASP A 38 -7.79 -15.08 -0.47
CA ASP A 38 -8.24 -14.28 -1.61
C ASP A 38 -7.09 -14.01 -2.59
N ALA A 39 -7.46 -13.52 -3.78
CA ALA A 39 -6.49 -13.26 -4.85
C ALA A 39 -5.46 -12.19 -4.48
N ALA A 40 -5.76 -11.26 -3.58
CA ALA A 40 -4.82 -10.21 -3.17
C ALA A 40 -3.78 -10.75 -2.19
N LEU A 41 -4.21 -11.58 -1.24
CA LEU A 41 -3.32 -12.31 -0.35
C LEU A 41 -2.37 -13.21 -1.13
N ASP A 42 -2.91 -14.07 -1.99
CA ASP A 42 -2.12 -14.97 -2.83
C ASP A 42 -1.15 -14.18 -3.74
N TYR A 43 -1.59 -13.04 -4.29
CA TYR A 43 -0.76 -12.18 -5.12
C TYR A 43 0.42 -11.58 -4.37
N CYS A 44 0.16 -11.03 -3.18
CA CYS A 44 1.18 -10.45 -2.32
C CYS A 44 2.20 -11.51 -1.88
N LEU A 45 1.73 -12.68 -1.42
CA LEU A 45 2.60 -13.77 -0.98
C LEU A 45 3.44 -14.38 -2.11
N ALA A 46 2.86 -14.54 -3.30
CA ALA A 46 3.63 -14.99 -4.47
C ALA A 46 4.81 -14.05 -4.76
N HIS A 47 4.62 -12.73 -4.62
CA HIS A 47 5.70 -11.76 -4.77
C HIS A 47 6.78 -11.88 -3.68
N HIS A 48 6.41 -12.16 -2.43
CA HIS A 48 7.38 -12.48 -1.38
C HIS A 48 8.18 -13.75 -1.68
N VAL A 49 7.52 -14.82 -2.15
CA VAL A 49 8.17 -16.06 -2.57
C VAL A 49 9.15 -15.79 -3.71
N LEU A 50 8.71 -15.09 -4.77
CA LEU A 50 9.58 -14.76 -5.90
C LEU A 50 10.82 -14.00 -5.44
N GLU A 51 10.64 -12.96 -4.62
CA GLU A 51 11.73 -12.12 -4.14
C GLU A 51 12.71 -12.89 -3.26
N GLY A 52 12.17 -13.72 -2.38
CA GLY A 52 12.92 -14.58 -1.50
C GLY A 52 13.74 -15.64 -2.25
N SER A 53 13.10 -16.35 -3.18
CA SER A 53 13.75 -17.33 -4.06
C SER A 53 14.85 -16.68 -4.91
N GLU A 54 14.60 -15.51 -5.51
CA GLU A 54 15.62 -14.82 -6.31
C GLU A 54 16.82 -14.42 -5.45
N THR A 55 16.58 -13.89 -4.25
CA THR A 55 17.66 -13.51 -3.32
C THR A 55 18.48 -14.72 -2.88
N ALA A 56 17.82 -15.81 -2.49
CA ALA A 56 18.47 -17.05 -2.07
C ALA A 56 19.31 -17.67 -3.21
N ALA A 57 18.79 -17.67 -4.44
CA ALA A 57 19.52 -18.13 -5.61
C ALA A 57 20.78 -17.28 -5.88
N ARG A 58 20.67 -15.95 -5.79
CA ARG A 58 21.82 -15.04 -5.98
C ARG A 58 22.91 -15.21 -4.92
N SER A 59 22.53 -15.59 -3.69
CA SER A 59 23.47 -15.85 -2.59
C SER A 59 23.96 -17.31 -2.53
N ASN A 60 23.54 -18.18 -3.46
CA ASN A 60 23.78 -19.62 -3.41
C ASN A 60 23.29 -20.29 -2.10
N ASP A 61 22.22 -19.78 -1.50
CA ASP A 61 21.58 -20.36 -0.32
C ASP A 61 20.52 -21.38 -0.76
N SER A 62 20.95 -22.61 -1.01
CA SER A 62 20.07 -23.68 -1.50
C SER A 62 19.00 -24.05 -0.46
N ALA A 63 19.31 -24.00 0.83
CA ALA A 63 18.37 -24.36 1.88
C ALA A 63 17.20 -23.37 1.93
N LEU A 64 17.47 -22.06 1.85
CA LEU A 64 16.42 -21.06 1.81
C LEU A 64 15.65 -21.09 0.47
N PHE A 65 16.32 -21.36 -0.64
CA PHE A 65 15.66 -21.53 -1.95
C PHE A 65 14.66 -22.69 -1.93
N ASP A 66 15.09 -23.86 -1.44
CA ASP A 66 14.25 -25.05 -1.29
C ASP A 66 13.10 -24.81 -0.31
N TRP A 67 13.32 -24.02 0.75
CA TRP A 67 12.26 -23.62 1.66
C TRP A 67 11.16 -22.83 0.96
N TYR A 68 11.49 -21.82 0.14
CA TYR A 68 10.48 -21.08 -0.62
C TYR A 68 9.74 -21.98 -1.61
N ALA A 69 10.44 -22.94 -2.25
CA ALA A 69 9.81 -23.92 -3.13
C ALA A 69 8.81 -24.83 -2.40
N ALA A 70 9.05 -25.12 -1.11
CA ALA A 70 8.15 -25.90 -0.26
C ALA A 70 7.04 -25.05 0.41
N ASN A 71 7.20 -23.73 0.47
CA ASN A 71 6.29 -22.81 1.18
C ASN A 71 5.79 -21.70 0.22
N PRO A 72 4.82 -22.01 -0.67
CA PRO A 72 4.28 -21.06 -1.66
C PRO A 72 3.52 -19.88 -1.03
N ASP A 73 3.26 -19.91 0.27
CA ASP A 73 2.68 -18.84 1.07
C ASP A 73 3.74 -17.99 1.79
N ALA A 74 5.03 -18.22 1.52
CA ALA A 74 6.16 -17.67 2.29
C ALA A 74 6.03 -17.91 3.82
N GLY A 75 5.42 -19.02 4.21
CA GLY A 75 5.15 -19.39 5.60
C GLY A 75 4.19 -18.44 6.31
N ALA A 76 3.36 -17.69 5.58
CA ALA A 76 2.45 -16.70 6.13
C ALA A 76 1.25 -17.31 6.84
N THR A 77 0.82 -18.53 6.51
CA THR A 77 -0.41 -19.15 7.04
C THR A 77 -0.42 -19.20 8.57
N SER A 78 0.70 -19.54 9.20
CA SER A 78 0.85 -19.57 10.66
C SER A 78 0.99 -18.18 11.30
N LYS A 79 1.11 -17.13 10.47
CA LYS A 79 1.38 -15.74 10.85
C LYS A 79 0.21 -14.80 10.55
N LEU A 80 -0.95 -15.33 10.15
CA LEU A 80 -2.13 -14.53 9.85
C LEU A 80 -2.77 -13.96 11.13
N THR A 81 -3.15 -12.69 11.06
CA THR A 81 -3.95 -11.98 12.06
C THR A 81 -5.32 -11.68 11.45
N PRO A 82 -6.43 -12.17 12.04
CA PRO A 82 -7.76 -11.88 11.54
C PRO A 82 -8.09 -10.38 11.60
N THR A 83 -8.64 -9.82 10.53
CA THR A 83 -9.16 -8.45 10.48
C THR A 83 -10.52 -8.42 9.77
N ILE A 84 -11.22 -7.28 9.82
CA ILE A 84 -12.52 -7.13 9.15
C ILE A 84 -12.42 -7.22 7.61
N VAL A 85 -11.25 -6.93 7.03
CA VAL A 85 -11.01 -6.99 5.58
C VAL A 85 -10.45 -8.34 5.14
N GLY A 86 -10.32 -9.30 6.05
CA GLY A 86 -9.66 -10.60 5.82
C GLY A 86 -8.37 -10.75 6.62
N PRO A 87 -7.71 -11.93 6.57
CA PRO A 87 -6.50 -12.20 7.33
C PRO A 87 -5.29 -11.40 6.79
N ARG A 88 -4.48 -10.84 7.68
CA ARG A 88 -3.31 -10.01 7.35
C ARG A 88 -2.04 -10.49 8.03
N VAL A 89 -0.90 -10.28 7.40
CA VAL A 89 0.39 -10.51 8.04
C VAL A 89 0.84 -9.19 8.66
N ILE A 90 0.89 -9.13 9.98
CA ILE A 90 1.31 -7.93 10.72
C ILE A 90 2.66 -8.22 11.36
N LEU A 91 3.66 -7.43 10.98
CA LEU A 91 5.06 -7.59 11.37
C LEU A 91 5.56 -6.33 12.06
N SER A 92 6.65 -6.47 12.82
CA SER A 92 7.38 -5.33 13.36
C SER A 92 8.88 -5.62 13.26
N PRO A 93 9.44 -5.58 12.03
CA PRO A 93 10.87 -5.78 11.85
C PRO A 93 11.66 -4.59 12.39
N ASP A 94 12.88 -4.83 12.86
CA ASP A 94 13.81 -3.74 13.16
C ASP A 94 14.16 -3.01 11.85
N PRO A 95 13.91 -1.69 11.75
CA PRO A 95 14.25 -0.93 10.56
C PRO A 95 15.74 -0.96 10.20
N ALA A 96 16.64 -1.20 11.16
CA ALA A 96 18.07 -1.38 10.91
C ALA A 96 18.39 -2.69 10.18
N ASP A 97 17.54 -3.71 10.33
CA ASP A 97 17.71 -5.04 9.73
C ASP A 97 17.05 -5.16 8.35
N LEU A 98 16.35 -4.11 7.89
CA LEU A 98 15.70 -4.13 6.59
C LEU A 98 16.74 -4.10 5.45
N PRO A 99 16.83 -5.15 4.63
CA PRO A 99 17.75 -5.17 3.51
C PRO A 99 17.44 -4.05 2.52
N ARG A 100 18.50 -3.55 1.88
CA ARG A 100 18.43 -2.75 0.67
C ARG A 100 18.97 -3.60 -0.48
N SER A 101 18.38 -3.49 -1.66
CA SER A 101 18.91 -4.18 -2.83
C SER A 101 19.56 -3.17 -3.79
N PRO A 102 20.50 -3.60 -4.64
CA PRO A 102 21.11 -2.71 -5.64
C PRO A 102 20.10 -2.04 -6.60
N ILE A 103 18.88 -2.58 -6.66
CA ILE A 103 17.78 -2.13 -7.52
C ILE A 103 16.67 -1.41 -6.76
N SER A 104 16.76 -1.32 -5.42
CA SER A 104 15.84 -0.56 -4.58
C SER A 104 16.60 0.06 -3.42
N GLU A 105 16.81 1.38 -3.50
CA GLU A 105 17.43 2.17 -2.43
C GLU A 105 16.54 2.22 -1.17
N THR A 106 15.25 1.96 -1.33
CA THR A 106 14.27 1.91 -0.25
C THR A 106 14.35 0.55 0.47
N PRO A 107 14.56 0.52 1.80
CA PRO A 107 14.61 -0.72 2.55
C PRO A 107 13.28 -1.47 2.50
N TYR A 108 13.32 -2.79 2.52
CA TYR A 108 12.11 -3.62 2.45
C TYR A 108 12.26 -4.93 3.20
N TYR A 109 11.14 -5.56 3.53
CA TYR A 109 11.07 -6.82 4.26
C TYR A 109 10.53 -7.93 3.37
N VAL A 110 11.23 -9.06 3.34
CA VAL A 110 10.78 -10.28 2.66
C VAL A 110 10.42 -11.31 3.72
N LEU A 111 9.22 -11.89 3.65
CA LEU A 111 8.80 -12.98 4.53
C LEU A 111 9.76 -14.15 4.41
N ARG A 112 10.27 -14.61 5.55
CA ARG A 112 11.29 -15.66 5.69
C ARG A 112 10.84 -16.70 6.73
N PRO A 113 11.51 -17.87 6.82
CA PRO A 113 11.18 -18.86 7.85
C PRO A 113 11.16 -18.27 9.27
N GLU A 114 12.11 -17.36 9.55
CA GLU A 114 12.33 -16.73 10.85
C GLU A 114 11.41 -15.53 11.10
N ALA A 115 10.55 -15.16 10.14
CA ALA A 115 9.65 -14.02 10.32
C ALA A 115 8.77 -14.24 11.56
N VAL A 116 8.71 -13.25 12.45
CA VAL A 116 7.89 -13.31 13.66
C VAL A 116 6.73 -12.33 13.52
N GLN A 117 5.55 -12.74 13.96
CA GLN A 117 4.41 -11.83 14.05
C GLN A 117 4.75 -10.65 14.96
N ALA A 118 4.18 -9.49 14.67
CA ALA A 118 4.27 -8.35 15.57
C ALA A 118 3.76 -8.71 16.99
N PRO A 119 4.30 -8.09 18.05
CA PRO A 119 3.75 -8.20 19.40
C PRO A 119 2.25 -7.96 19.45
N LEU A 120 1.55 -8.60 20.40
CA LEU A 120 0.08 -8.56 20.48
C LEU A 120 -0.49 -7.13 20.45
N GLY A 121 0.12 -6.18 21.18
CA GLY A 121 -0.33 -4.78 21.19
C GLY A 121 -0.32 -4.13 19.80
N LEU A 122 0.72 -4.38 19.00
CA LEU A 122 0.82 -3.86 17.63
C LEU A 122 -0.14 -4.56 16.67
N ARG A 123 -0.40 -5.85 16.88
CA ARG A 123 -1.45 -6.56 16.13
C ARG A 123 -2.83 -6.01 16.44
N SER A 124 -3.16 -5.77 17.70
CA SER A 124 -4.43 -5.16 18.12
C SER A 124 -4.59 -3.74 17.59
N LEU A 125 -3.50 -2.96 17.54
CA LEU A 125 -3.47 -1.63 16.92
C LEU A 125 -3.82 -1.72 15.42
N ALA A 126 -3.15 -2.61 14.68
CA ALA A 126 -3.41 -2.81 13.26
C ALA A 126 -4.85 -3.27 13.00
N VAL A 127 -5.35 -4.27 13.74
CA VAL A 127 -6.74 -4.76 13.64
C VAL A 127 -7.74 -3.62 13.81
N SER A 128 -7.52 -2.76 14.81
CA SER A 128 -8.38 -1.59 15.06
C SER A 128 -8.30 -0.59 13.91
N ALA A 129 -7.11 -0.32 13.38
CA ALA A 129 -6.91 0.57 12.24
C ALA A 129 -7.64 0.06 10.97
N TYR A 130 -7.50 -1.23 10.63
CA TYR A 130 -8.25 -1.83 9.52
C TYR A 130 -9.76 -1.71 9.74
N SER A 131 -10.25 -1.92 10.97
CA SER A 131 -11.67 -1.78 11.30
C SER A 131 -12.18 -0.35 11.10
N ILE A 132 -11.45 0.65 11.60
CA ILE A 132 -11.80 2.06 11.45
C ILE A 132 -11.80 2.47 9.97
N ALA A 133 -10.76 2.14 9.22
CA ALA A 133 -10.69 2.46 7.80
C ALA A 133 -11.81 1.80 6.99
N ALA A 134 -12.09 0.52 7.25
CA ALA A 134 -13.19 -0.21 6.62
C ALA A 134 -14.55 0.44 6.91
N GLY A 135 -14.80 0.80 8.18
CA GLY A 135 -16.00 1.51 8.61
C GLY A 135 -16.17 2.91 7.99
N ASN A 136 -15.10 3.46 7.39
CA ASN A 136 -15.10 4.74 6.68
C ASN A 136 -14.99 4.60 5.15
N GLY A 137 -15.28 3.41 4.61
CA GLY A 137 -15.43 3.17 3.18
C GLY A 137 -14.15 2.78 2.43
N PHE A 138 -13.12 2.31 3.14
CA PHE A 138 -11.84 1.90 2.54
C PHE A 138 -11.59 0.38 2.65
N ALA A 139 -12.64 -0.41 2.92
CA ALA A 139 -12.52 -1.85 3.08
C ALA A 139 -11.89 -2.53 1.85
N ASP A 140 -12.40 -2.26 0.65
CA ASP A 140 -11.92 -2.86 -0.60
C ASP A 140 -10.47 -2.46 -0.92
N LEU A 141 -10.10 -1.20 -0.66
CA LEU A 141 -8.73 -0.72 -0.86
C LEU A 141 -7.75 -1.52 0.01
N LEU A 142 -8.05 -1.60 1.31
CA LEU A 142 -7.22 -2.31 2.27
C LEU A 142 -7.25 -3.82 2.05
N ALA A 143 -8.36 -4.36 1.53
CA ALA A 143 -8.47 -5.75 1.14
C ALA A 143 -7.51 -6.11 0.02
N GLY A 144 -7.47 -5.29 -1.03
CA GLY A 144 -6.64 -5.55 -2.21
C GLY A 144 -5.16 -5.18 -2.06
N HIS A 145 -4.83 -4.20 -1.21
CA HIS A 145 -3.55 -3.46 -1.35
C HIS A 145 -2.80 -3.17 -0.05
N ALA A 146 -3.26 -3.67 1.10
CA ALA A 146 -2.54 -3.64 2.38
C ALA A 146 -2.64 -5.02 3.06
N VAL A 147 -1.97 -6.01 2.48
CA VAL A 147 -2.01 -7.42 2.90
C VAL A 147 -0.97 -7.70 3.99
N VAL A 148 0.26 -7.21 3.78
CA VAL A 148 1.38 -7.33 4.71
C VAL A 148 1.67 -5.94 5.25
N ALA A 149 1.57 -5.74 6.57
CA ALA A 149 1.86 -4.48 7.22
C ALA A 149 3.09 -4.60 8.12
N CYS A 150 4.15 -3.87 7.80
CA CYS A 150 5.34 -3.73 8.62
C CYS A 150 5.23 -2.46 9.47
N LEU A 151 4.97 -2.63 10.76
CA LEU A 151 4.93 -1.55 11.74
C LEU A 151 6.35 -1.30 12.27
N LEU A 152 6.92 -0.15 11.92
CA LEU A 152 8.33 0.17 12.13
C LEU A 152 8.54 0.87 13.48
N HIS A 153 8.88 2.16 13.47
CA HIS A 153 9.16 2.87 14.71
C HIS A 153 7.87 3.37 15.37
N THR A 154 7.89 3.35 16.71
CA THR A 154 6.94 4.14 17.50
C THR A 154 7.41 5.59 17.53
N LYS A 155 6.58 6.52 17.08
CA LYS A 155 6.81 7.96 17.08
C LYS A 155 5.75 8.68 17.93
N ARG A 156 5.92 9.98 18.16
CA ARG A 156 4.93 10.81 18.87
C ARG A 156 3.98 11.47 17.89
N LEU A 157 2.78 11.82 18.36
CA LEU A 157 1.85 12.60 17.56
C LEU A 157 2.49 13.95 17.18
N GLY A 158 2.45 14.29 15.90
CA GLY A 158 3.11 15.48 15.35
C GLY A 158 4.53 15.26 14.82
N ASP A 159 5.18 14.13 15.14
CA ASP A 159 6.43 13.75 14.49
C ASP A 159 6.17 13.42 13.01
N THR A 160 7.19 13.61 12.18
CA THR A 160 7.17 13.10 10.80
C THR A 160 7.13 11.58 10.82
N LEU A 161 6.08 11.00 10.27
CA LEU A 161 5.94 9.55 10.09
C LEU A 161 6.49 9.16 8.72
N ASP A 162 7.37 8.17 8.70
CA ASP A 162 7.86 7.60 7.46
C ASP A 162 6.95 6.44 7.07
N SER A 163 6.52 6.45 5.81
CA SER A 163 5.75 5.37 5.21
C SER A 163 6.13 5.18 3.76
N TRP A 164 6.07 3.93 3.29
CA TRP A 164 6.32 3.62 1.90
C TRP A 164 5.71 2.29 1.46
N THR A 165 5.65 2.13 0.14
CA THR A 165 5.38 0.90 -0.59
C THR A 165 6.37 0.76 -1.72
N ILE A 166 6.60 -0.47 -2.18
CA ILE A 166 7.47 -0.73 -3.33
C ILE A 166 6.76 -1.61 -4.35
N THR A 167 6.99 -1.36 -5.63
CA THR A 167 6.37 -2.12 -6.73
C THR A 167 6.80 -3.59 -6.78
N ARG A 168 7.94 -3.92 -6.17
CA ARG A 168 8.49 -5.29 -6.12
C ARG A 168 7.73 -6.20 -5.16
N LEU A 169 7.17 -5.62 -4.09
CA LEU A 169 6.37 -6.30 -3.07
C LEU A 169 4.98 -5.65 -2.96
N PRO A 170 4.15 -5.79 -4.01
CA PRO A 170 2.81 -5.23 -4.03
C PRO A 170 1.98 -5.78 -2.87
N GLY A 171 1.13 -4.93 -2.29
CA GLY A 171 0.32 -5.28 -1.12
C GLY A 171 1.09 -5.26 0.20
N THR A 172 2.40 -5.03 0.18
CA THR A 172 3.20 -4.79 1.40
C THR A 172 3.30 -3.31 1.66
N ILE A 173 3.11 -2.91 2.91
CA ILE A 173 3.23 -1.52 3.37
C ILE A 173 4.21 -1.44 4.55
N TYR A 174 4.90 -0.32 4.64
CA TYR A 174 5.86 -0.01 5.69
C TYR A 174 5.43 1.31 6.30
N VAL A 175 5.20 1.34 7.61
CA VAL A 175 4.68 2.53 8.28
C VAL A 175 5.26 2.65 9.69
N ASP A 176 5.74 3.83 10.04
CA ASP A 176 5.86 4.22 11.44
C ASP A 176 4.46 4.39 12.06
N HIS A 177 4.37 4.40 13.39
CA HIS A 177 3.10 4.54 14.06
C HIS A 177 3.20 5.36 15.36
N VAL A 178 2.11 6.02 15.73
CA VAL A 178 2.00 6.78 16.99
C VAL A 178 1.20 6.06 18.08
N GLY A 179 0.83 4.80 17.83
CA GLY A 179 -0.01 4.02 18.75
C GLY A 179 -1.50 4.38 18.72
N ASP A 180 -1.92 5.29 17.84
CA ASP A 180 -3.33 5.62 17.62
C ASP A 180 -3.86 4.92 16.35
N PRO A 181 -4.94 4.13 16.44
CA PRO A 181 -5.45 3.37 15.30
C PRO A 181 -6.13 4.23 14.24
N ILE A 182 -6.64 5.43 14.57
CA ILE A 182 -7.23 6.37 13.61
C ILE A 182 -6.12 6.99 12.75
N VAL A 183 -4.97 7.32 13.35
CA VAL A 183 -3.79 7.82 12.63
C VAL A 183 -3.19 6.69 11.79
N LEU A 184 -3.01 5.49 12.35
CA LEU A 184 -2.50 4.36 11.59
C LEU A 184 -3.39 4.05 10.39
N ALA A 185 -4.72 4.06 10.55
CA ALA A 185 -5.66 3.83 9.45
C ALA A 185 -5.48 4.81 8.28
N ARG A 186 -5.16 6.09 8.55
CA ARG A 186 -4.82 7.07 7.51
C ARG A 186 -3.59 6.61 6.71
N ASP A 187 -2.56 6.15 7.39
CA ASP A 187 -1.29 5.77 6.78
C ASP A 187 -1.41 4.43 6.03
N LEU A 188 -2.21 3.48 6.55
CA LEU A 188 -2.60 2.27 5.82
C LEU A 188 -3.30 2.64 4.50
N ILE A 189 -4.24 3.60 4.51
CA ILE A 189 -4.96 4.06 3.32
C ILE A 189 -4.01 4.73 2.33
N HIS A 190 -3.07 5.55 2.81
CA HIS A 190 -2.08 6.22 1.97
C HIS A 190 -1.27 5.20 1.16
N GLU A 191 -0.66 4.25 1.86
CA GLU A 191 0.21 3.25 1.27
C GLU A 191 -0.56 2.23 0.43
N ALA A 192 -1.75 1.81 0.87
CA ALA A 192 -2.64 1.00 0.04
C ALA A 192 -3.05 1.74 -1.25
N GLY A 193 -3.23 3.07 -1.18
CA GLY A 193 -3.49 3.92 -2.33
C GLY A 193 -2.35 3.86 -3.35
N HIS A 194 -1.10 3.92 -2.89
CA HIS A 194 0.07 3.75 -3.76
C HIS A 194 0.14 2.36 -4.40
N ASN A 195 -0.08 1.29 -3.62
CA ASN A 195 -0.15 -0.08 -4.14
C ASN A 195 -1.27 -0.23 -5.18
N TRP A 196 -2.46 0.32 -4.92
CA TRP A 196 -3.58 0.30 -5.88
C TRP A 196 -3.23 0.97 -7.19
N LEU A 197 -2.58 2.15 -7.15
CA LEU A 197 -2.24 2.88 -8.37
C LEU A 197 -1.14 2.18 -9.17
N ASN A 198 -0.14 1.61 -8.50
CA ASN A 198 0.89 0.77 -9.15
C ASN A 198 0.26 -0.40 -9.91
N ASP A 199 -0.67 -1.10 -9.28
CA ASP A 199 -1.39 -2.21 -9.89
C ASP A 199 -2.30 -1.74 -11.03
N ALA A 200 -2.99 -0.60 -10.88
CA ALA A 200 -3.86 -0.03 -11.90
C ALA A 200 -3.09 0.36 -13.16
N LEU A 201 -1.96 1.07 -13.01
CA LEU A 201 -1.09 1.46 -14.12
C LEU A 201 -0.55 0.22 -14.84
N THR A 202 -0.08 -0.78 -14.09
CA THR A 202 0.42 -2.05 -14.64
C THR A 202 -0.68 -2.82 -15.38
N ALA A 203 -1.85 -2.96 -14.77
CA ALA A 203 -2.99 -3.72 -15.30
C ALA A 203 -3.56 -3.11 -16.58
N THR A 204 -3.42 -1.79 -16.74
CA THR A 204 -3.88 -1.04 -17.92
C THR A 204 -2.77 -0.79 -18.94
N ALA A 205 -1.56 -1.30 -18.67
CA ALA A 205 -0.36 -1.04 -19.47
C ALA A 205 -0.09 0.46 -19.70
N CYS A 206 -0.51 1.31 -18.76
CA CYS A 206 -0.33 2.75 -18.83
C CYS A 206 1.11 3.09 -18.44
N LYS A 207 1.92 3.52 -19.42
CA LYS A 207 3.30 3.95 -19.20
C LYS A 207 3.36 5.47 -19.10
N LEU A 208 3.81 5.96 -17.96
CA LEU A 208 4.06 7.38 -17.75
C LEU A 208 5.51 7.68 -18.15
N SER A 209 5.71 8.72 -18.96
CA SER A 209 7.04 9.16 -19.35
C SER A 209 7.72 9.87 -18.18
N ASP A 210 8.99 9.58 -17.95
CA ASP A 210 9.81 10.31 -16.98
C ASP A 210 10.21 11.70 -17.47
N ALA A 211 9.97 12.04 -18.75
CA ALA A 211 10.28 13.37 -19.29
C ALA A 211 9.29 14.45 -18.81
N GLU A 212 8.03 14.09 -18.59
CA GLU A 212 6.97 15.01 -18.18
C GLU A 212 7.04 15.26 -16.68
N HIS A 213 7.30 16.50 -16.29
CA HIS A 213 7.45 16.91 -14.90
C HIS A 213 6.35 17.87 -14.46
N PHE A 214 5.94 17.73 -13.21
CA PHE A 214 4.95 18.58 -12.57
C PHE A 214 5.40 18.95 -11.17
N TYR A 215 5.21 20.21 -10.80
CA TYR A 215 5.50 20.69 -9.46
C TYR A 215 4.64 19.95 -8.42
N SER A 216 5.30 19.30 -7.46
CA SER A 216 4.68 18.59 -6.36
C SER A 216 4.74 19.43 -5.09
N PRO A 217 3.62 20.03 -4.62
CA PRO A 217 3.64 20.90 -3.44
C PRO A 217 4.03 20.16 -2.15
N TRP A 218 3.81 18.84 -2.09
CA TRP A 218 4.23 18.00 -0.96
C TRP A 218 5.75 17.83 -0.83
N LYS A 219 6.48 17.85 -1.95
CA LYS A 219 7.95 17.73 -1.96
C LYS A 219 8.65 19.05 -2.31
N GLN A 220 7.88 20.06 -2.69
CA GLN A 220 8.34 21.38 -3.14
C GLN A 220 9.36 21.33 -4.27
N ILE A 221 9.24 20.32 -5.14
CA ILE A 221 10.10 20.11 -6.31
C ILE A 221 9.25 19.65 -7.50
N ASP A 222 9.79 19.84 -8.70
CA ASP A 222 9.26 19.18 -9.89
C ASP A 222 9.53 17.67 -9.81
N ARG A 223 8.49 16.88 -10.06
CA ARG A 223 8.57 15.41 -10.06
C ARG A 223 8.07 14.87 -11.39
N PRO A 224 8.58 13.71 -11.84
CA PRO A 224 8.00 12.99 -12.95
C PRO A 224 6.50 12.75 -12.75
N ALA A 225 5.76 12.63 -13.86
CA ALA A 225 4.32 12.39 -13.89
C ALA A 225 3.87 11.27 -12.94
N PHE A 226 4.64 10.19 -12.87
CA PHE A 226 4.41 9.07 -11.96
C PHE A 226 4.33 9.54 -10.49
N GLY A 227 5.37 10.20 -9.98
CA GLY A 227 5.42 10.66 -8.59
C GLY A 227 4.36 11.73 -8.28
N PHE A 228 4.06 12.60 -9.24
CA PHE A 228 3.05 13.63 -9.09
C PHE A 228 1.62 13.04 -9.02
N LEU A 229 1.29 12.11 -9.93
CA LEU A 229 -0.02 11.44 -9.94
C LEU A 229 -0.23 10.55 -8.71
N HIS A 230 0.84 9.90 -8.21
CA HIS A 230 0.80 9.18 -6.94
C HIS A 230 0.43 10.08 -5.77
N ALA A 231 1.01 11.27 -5.68
CA ALA A 231 0.64 12.24 -4.63
C ALA A 231 -0.81 12.72 -4.80
N CYS A 232 -1.22 13.05 -6.03
CA CYS A 232 -2.59 13.44 -6.35
C CYS A 232 -3.63 12.31 -6.24
N TRP A 233 -3.20 11.10 -5.88
CA TRP A 233 -4.08 9.97 -5.61
C TRP A 233 -4.11 9.63 -4.12
N ALA A 234 -2.95 9.35 -3.52
CA ALA A 234 -2.88 8.89 -2.14
C ALA A 234 -3.32 9.97 -1.13
N PHE A 235 -2.89 11.23 -1.30
CA PHE A 235 -3.28 12.31 -0.38
C PHE A 235 -4.79 12.58 -0.39
N PRO A 236 -5.46 12.71 -1.56
CA PRO A 236 -6.92 12.77 -1.62
C PRO A 236 -7.65 11.67 -0.85
N LEU A 237 -7.19 10.41 -0.93
CA LEU A 237 -7.79 9.32 -0.16
C LEU A 237 -7.68 9.56 1.36
N THR A 238 -6.51 10.01 1.83
CA THR A 238 -6.33 10.36 3.24
C THR A 238 -7.15 11.57 3.67
N MET A 239 -7.38 12.56 2.79
CA MET A 239 -8.23 13.72 3.07
C MET A 239 -9.68 13.28 3.26
N ILE A 240 -10.20 12.47 2.35
CA ILE A 240 -11.55 11.91 2.41
C ILE A 240 -11.73 11.09 3.69
N TYR A 241 -10.76 10.23 4.02
CA TYR A 241 -10.77 9.48 5.27
C TYR A 241 -10.79 10.42 6.49
N THR A 242 -9.86 11.38 6.53
CA THR A 242 -9.68 12.30 7.66
C THR A 242 -10.96 13.09 7.91
N ALA A 243 -11.58 13.65 6.86
CA ALA A 243 -12.84 14.38 6.97
C ALA A 243 -13.97 13.51 7.55
N ARG A 244 -14.04 12.23 7.18
CA ARG A 244 -15.06 11.29 7.68
C ARG A 244 -14.88 10.93 9.15
N VAL A 245 -13.64 10.79 9.61
CA VAL A 245 -13.36 10.42 11.02
C VAL A 245 -13.34 11.62 11.96
N LEU A 246 -13.12 12.84 11.45
CA LEU A 246 -12.92 14.03 12.26
C LEU A 246 -14.08 14.33 13.22
N ALA A 247 -15.32 14.05 12.80
CA ALA A 247 -16.52 14.23 13.63
C ALA A 247 -16.56 13.31 14.86
N ARG A 248 -15.67 12.31 14.94
CA ARG A 248 -15.59 11.31 16.01
C ARG A 248 -14.26 11.38 16.78
N THR A 249 -13.46 12.42 16.54
CA THR A 249 -12.21 12.64 17.27
C THR A 249 -12.31 13.82 18.23
N ASP A 250 -11.49 13.77 19.26
CA ASP A 250 -11.39 14.73 20.35
C ASP A 250 -9.91 14.99 20.72
N GLY A 251 -9.67 16.05 21.50
CA GLY A 251 -8.35 16.42 22.04
C GLY A 251 -7.25 16.58 21.00
N ASP A 252 -6.01 16.27 21.38
CA ASP A 252 -4.82 16.43 20.54
C ASP A 252 -4.93 15.73 19.18
N ARG A 253 -5.65 14.60 19.13
CA ARG A 253 -5.90 13.87 17.88
C ARG A 253 -6.80 14.67 16.94
N HIS A 254 -7.85 15.28 17.46
CA HIS A 254 -8.73 16.13 16.66
C HIS A 254 -7.94 17.29 16.07
N ASP A 255 -7.18 17.98 16.90
CA ASP A 255 -6.37 19.13 16.48
C ASP A 255 -5.34 18.73 15.42
N TYR A 256 -4.65 17.60 15.63
CA TYR A 256 -3.72 17.03 14.65
C TYR A 256 -4.37 16.73 13.30
N LEU A 257 -5.53 16.06 13.30
CA LEU A 257 -6.22 15.69 12.06
C LEU A 257 -6.85 16.89 11.35
N THR A 258 -7.33 17.88 12.09
CA THR A 258 -7.79 19.16 11.53
C THR A 258 -6.64 19.88 10.84
N ALA A 259 -5.50 20.06 11.54
CA ALA A 259 -4.33 20.71 10.97
C ALA A 259 -3.78 19.96 9.75
N TYR A 260 -3.77 18.62 9.79
CA TYR A 260 -3.43 17.78 8.65
C TYR A 260 -4.36 18.05 7.47
N LEU A 261 -5.68 18.00 7.67
CA LEU A 261 -6.65 18.17 6.59
C LEU A 261 -6.55 19.56 5.96
N ASP A 262 -6.40 20.61 6.77
CA ASP A 262 -6.23 21.98 6.28
C ASP A 262 -4.95 22.15 5.46
N GLN A 263 -3.84 21.58 5.94
CA GLN A 263 -2.60 21.56 5.16
C GLN A 263 -2.80 20.85 3.82
N GLN A 264 -3.42 19.67 3.82
CA GLN A 264 -3.62 18.90 2.58
C GLN A 264 -4.57 19.61 1.60
N ARG A 265 -5.60 20.34 2.07
CA ARG A 265 -6.46 21.18 1.23
C ARG A 265 -5.63 22.23 0.48
N CYS A 266 -4.78 22.97 1.19
CA CYS A 266 -3.92 23.99 0.59
C CYS A 266 -2.96 23.37 -0.46
N LEU A 267 -2.34 22.24 -0.13
CA LEU A 267 -1.42 21.56 -1.05
C LEU A 267 -2.15 21.02 -2.29
N LEU A 268 -3.31 20.38 -2.13
CA LEU A 268 -4.08 19.83 -3.24
C LEU A 268 -4.58 20.92 -4.19
N ALA A 269 -5.10 22.03 -3.64
CA ALA A 269 -5.58 23.17 -4.43
C ALA A 269 -4.50 23.72 -5.39
N ASN A 270 -3.24 23.76 -4.95
CA ASN A 270 -2.10 24.19 -5.76
C ASN A 270 -1.79 23.25 -6.95
N THR A 271 -2.41 22.07 -7.01
CA THR A 271 -2.20 21.11 -8.10
C THR A 271 -3.25 21.19 -9.21
N ALA A 272 -4.32 21.99 -9.07
CA ALA A 272 -5.50 21.94 -9.96
C ALA A 272 -5.18 22.01 -11.46
N ILE A 273 -4.33 22.96 -11.86
CA ILE A 273 -3.93 23.12 -13.28
C ILE A 273 -3.05 21.95 -13.73
N SER A 274 -2.05 21.58 -12.93
CA SER A 274 -1.11 20.50 -13.22
C SER A 274 -1.79 19.12 -13.26
N HIS A 275 -2.78 18.88 -12.41
CA HIS A 275 -3.52 17.63 -12.33
C HIS A 275 -4.30 17.35 -13.63
N ALA A 276 -5.01 18.34 -14.16
CA ALA A 276 -5.71 18.18 -15.44
C ALA A 276 -4.76 17.88 -16.61
N ARG A 277 -3.53 18.40 -16.56
CA ARG A 277 -2.48 18.10 -17.55
C ARG A 277 -1.92 16.69 -17.36
N ALA A 278 -1.54 16.33 -16.14
CA ALA A 278 -0.98 15.03 -15.81
C ALA A 278 -1.96 13.88 -16.11
N LEU A 279 -3.26 14.06 -15.84
CA LEU A 279 -4.28 13.06 -16.15
C LEU A 279 -4.41 12.72 -17.64
N ARG A 280 -4.04 13.63 -18.55
CA ARG A 280 -4.05 13.34 -20.00
C ARG A 280 -2.99 12.30 -20.38
N LEU A 281 -2.01 12.06 -19.52
CA LEU A 281 -1.01 10.99 -19.71
C LEU A 281 -1.58 9.61 -19.39
N ILE A 282 -2.75 9.53 -18.71
CA ILE A 282 -3.44 8.27 -18.46
C ILE A 282 -4.27 7.89 -19.67
N THR A 283 -3.79 6.87 -20.40
CA THR A 283 -4.40 6.40 -21.65
C THR A 283 -5.69 5.61 -21.44
N HIS A 284 -5.85 4.97 -20.28
CA HIS A 284 -7.04 4.19 -19.97
C HIS A 284 -8.15 5.06 -19.34
N ASP A 285 -9.24 5.27 -20.08
CA ASP A 285 -10.35 6.16 -19.69
C ASP A 285 -10.96 5.85 -18.32
N GLY A 286 -11.18 4.56 -18.02
CA GLY A 286 -11.74 4.14 -16.73
C GLY A 286 -10.83 4.43 -15.54
N LEU A 287 -9.50 4.42 -15.75
CA LEU A 287 -8.53 4.76 -14.71
C LEU A 287 -8.51 6.28 -14.54
N ARG A 288 -8.38 7.02 -15.66
CA ARG A 288 -8.39 8.49 -15.68
C ARG A 288 -9.62 9.06 -14.97
N THR A 289 -10.80 8.53 -15.26
CA THR A 289 -12.07 8.96 -14.66
C THR A 289 -12.07 8.76 -13.15
N ARG A 290 -11.56 7.62 -12.67
CA ARG A 290 -11.51 7.30 -11.24
C ARG A 290 -10.55 8.21 -10.47
N LEU A 291 -9.34 8.40 -11.01
CA LEU A 291 -8.36 9.33 -10.43
C LEU A 291 -8.95 10.75 -10.35
N HIS A 292 -9.59 11.20 -11.43
CA HIS A 292 -10.24 12.51 -11.47
C HIS A 292 -11.36 12.65 -10.45
N SER A 293 -12.23 11.63 -10.32
CA SER A 293 -13.37 11.68 -9.40
C SER A 293 -12.94 11.79 -7.94
N VAL A 294 -11.93 11.00 -7.52
CA VAL A 294 -11.41 11.05 -6.14
C VAL A 294 -10.75 12.40 -5.87
N TYR A 295 -9.99 12.90 -6.85
CA TYR A 295 -9.36 14.22 -6.75
C TYR A 295 -10.40 15.34 -6.57
N LEU A 296 -11.48 15.34 -7.36
CA LEU A 296 -12.56 16.32 -7.22
C LEU A 296 -13.29 16.19 -5.89
N GLN A 297 -13.54 14.96 -5.42
CA GLN A 297 -14.16 14.74 -4.13
C GLN A 297 -13.32 15.33 -2.99
N ALA A 298 -12.00 15.12 -3.00
CA ALA A 298 -11.12 15.68 -1.99
C ALA A 298 -11.00 17.21 -2.08
N LEU A 299 -11.04 17.79 -3.28
CA LEU A 299 -11.06 19.25 -3.46
C LEU A 299 -12.34 19.92 -2.95
N ALA A 300 -13.44 19.19 -2.85
CA ALA A 300 -14.72 19.70 -2.38
C ALA A 300 -14.89 19.69 -0.85
N LEU A 301 -13.92 19.12 -0.11
CA LEU A 301 -13.89 19.06 1.36
C LEU A 301 -13.45 20.39 1.97
#